data_AF-A0A662C822-F1
#
_entry.id   AF-A0A662C822-F1
#
_cell.length_a   1.000
_cell.length_b   1.000
_cell.length_c   1.000
_cell.angle_alpha   90.00
_cell.angle_beta   90.00
_cell.angle_gamma   90.00
#
_symmetry.space_group_name_H-M   'P 1'
#
loop_
_entity.id
_entity.type
_entity.pdbx_description
1 polymer ?
#
loop_
_entity_poly.entity_id
_entity_poly.type
_entity_poly.pdbx_seq_one_letter_code
_entity_poly.pdbx_strand_id
1 'polypeptide(L)'
;MNWVKFVITIFIFLETGNILVLYFFPDSKLANGMGAFRAWEKSKENPGMHDLASYLVNWVAGTKLIFIGLLTVLLFTADRSSLLLTAGVMALAISSFFWRLYPLIRKMDREGMIEPPNYSKTLGWMIMGFIALFVAAILLTLCA
;
A
#
# COMPACT_ATOMS: atom_id res chain seq x y z
N MET A 1 19.06 19.18 1.99
CA MET A 1 18.71 18.06 1.08
C MET A 1 17.23 17.72 1.29
N ASN A 2 16.45 17.52 0.23
CA ASN A 2 15.02 17.23 0.38
C ASN A 2 14.81 15.70 0.51
N TRP A 3 14.93 15.20 1.74
CA TRP A 3 14.75 13.77 2.05
C TRP A 3 13.33 13.27 1.73
N VAL A 4 12.33 14.15 1.82
CA VAL A 4 10.97 13.84 1.40
C VAL A 4 10.90 13.49 -0.10
N LYS A 5 11.57 14.26 -0.98
CA LYS A 5 11.63 13.91 -2.41
C LYS A 5 12.24 12.52 -2.65
N PHE A 6 13.29 12.19 -1.92
CA PHE A 6 13.96 10.88 -2.03
C PHE A 6 13.01 9.74 -1.61
N VAL A 7 12.37 9.86 -0.45
CA VAL A 7 11.43 8.85 0.04
C VAL A 7 10.21 8.71 -0.85
N ILE A 8 9.65 9.81 -1.36
CA ILE A 8 8.54 9.79 -2.32
C ILE A 8 8.94 9.05 -3.60
N THR A 9 10.15 9.27 -4.11
CA THR A 9 10.66 8.59 -5.32
C THR A 9 10.69 7.07 -5.11
N ILE A 10 11.25 6.60 -3.99
CA ILE A 10 11.28 5.17 -3.65
C ILE A 10 9.86 4.62 -3.50
N PHE A 11 8.99 5.36 -2.83
CA PHE A 11 7.61 4.94 -2.60
C PHE A 11 6.83 4.81 -3.92
N ILE A 12 6.99 5.73 -4.87
CA ILE A 12 6.40 5.64 -6.22
C ILE A 12 6.89 4.36 -6.92
N PHE A 13 8.18 4.04 -6.83
CA PHE A 13 8.74 2.83 -7.45
C PHE A 13 8.12 1.55 -6.85
N LEU A 14 8.03 1.46 -5.52
CA LEU A 14 7.42 0.32 -4.84
C LEU A 14 5.92 0.18 -5.17
N GLU A 15 5.17 1.27 -5.15
CA GLU A 15 3.74 1.26 -5.48
C GLU A 15 3.47 0.93 -6.95
N THR A 16 4.38 1.29 -7.85
CA THR A 16 4.32 0.86 -9.25
C THR A 16 4.42 -0.67 -9.34
N GLY A 17 5.35 -1.29 -8.61
CA GLY A 17 5.44 -2.75 -8.52
C GLY A 17 4.16 -3.40 -7.98
N ASN A 18 3.56 -2.80 -6.94
CA ASN A 18 2.28 -3.26 -6.40
C ASN A 18 1.15 -3.21 -7.44
N ILE A 19 1.06 -2.12 -8.22
CA ILE A 19 0.06 -1.97 -9.28
C ILE A 19 0.25 -3.02 -10.38
N LEU A 20 1.49 -3.26 -10.81
CA LEU A 20 1.79 -4.27 -11.82
C LEU A 20 1.37 -5.67 -11.37
N VAL A 21 1.66 -6.02 -10.11
CA VAL A 21 1.22 -7.31 -9.55
C VAL A 21 -0.30 -7.40 -9.49
N LEU A 22 -1.00 -6.36 -9.05
CA LEU A 22 -2.46 -6.39 -8.95
C LEU A 22 -3.14 -6.56 -10.32
N TYR A 23 -2.64 -5.91 -11.38
CA TYR A 23 -3.25 -6.01 -12.72
C TYR A 23 -2.88 -7.28 -13.47
N PHE A 24 -1.61 -7.70 -13.40
CA PHE A 24 -1.08 -8.73 -14.29
C PHE A 24 -0.83 -10.07 -13.59
N PHE A 25 -0.63 -10.06 -12.26
CA PHE A 25 -0.26 -11.24 -11.49
C PHE A 25 -1.01 -11.32 -10.15
N PRO A 26 -2.35 -11.19 -10.11
CA PRO A 26 -3.11 -11.12 -8.85
C PRO A 26 -2.97 -12.41 -8.01
N ASP A 27 -2.67 -13.55 -8.63
CA ASP A 27 -2.41 -14.82 -7.94
C ASP A 27 -1.05 -14.88 -7.22
N SER A 28 -0.20 -13.87 -7.39
CA SER A 28 1.11 -13.81 -6.74
C SER A 28 0.99 -13.72 -5.22
N LYS A 29 1.92 -14.39 -4.51
CA LYS A 29 2.14 -14.23 -3.06
C LYS A 29 3.10 -13.07 -2.73
N LEU A 30 3.67 -12.43 -3.74
CA LEU A 30 4.59 -11.30 -3.59
C LEU A 30 3.83 -9.97 -3.67
N ALA A 31 4.45 -8.91 -3.18
CA ALA A 31 3.90 -7.55 -3.22
C ALA A 31 2.48 -7.51 -2.62
N ASN A 32 1.58 -6.75 -3.23
CA ASN A 32 0.17 -6.68 -2.85
C ASN A 32 -0.71 -7.72 -3.57
N GLY A 33 -0.14 -8.82 -4.07
CA GLY A 33 -0.90 -9.89 -4.70
C GLY A 33 -1.88 -10.58 -3.73
N MET A 34 -2.92 -11.19 -4.29
CA MET A 34 -4.00 -11.84 -3.55
C MET A 34 -3.73 -13.32 -3.26
N GLY A 35 -2.65 -13.90 -3.79
CA GLY A 35 -2.31 -15.32 -3.63
C GLY A 35 -2.01 -15.75 -2.19
N ALA A 36 -1.74 -14.81 -1.29
CA ALA A 36 -1.62 -15.09 0.15
C ALA A 36 -2.98 -15.32 0.83
N PHE A 37 -4.09 -14.89 0.23
CA PHE A 37 -5.43 -14.98 0.79
C PHE A 37 -6.14 -16.22 0.26
N ARG A 38 -6.44 -17.19 1.12
CA ARG A 38 -7.16 -18.41 0.73
C ARG A 38 -8.55 -18.12 0.17
N ALA A 39 -9.17 -17.03 0.61
CA ALA A 39 -10.46 -16.56 0.10
C ALA A 39 -10.40 -16.18 -1.39
N TRP A 40 -9.24 -15.71 -1.88
CA TRP A 40 -9.03 -15.43 -3.30
C TRP A 40 -9.13 -16.71 -4.13
N GLU A 41 -8.42 -17.76 -3.74
CA GLU A 41 -8.47 -19.04 -4.45
C GLU A 41 -9.86 -19.66 -4.39
N LYS A 42 -10.49 -19.68 -3.20
CA LYS A 42 -11.86 -20.16 -3.03
C LYS A 42 -12.88 -19.37 -3.85
N SER A 43 -12.64 -18.09 -4.11
CA SER A 43 -13.57 -17.28 -4.92
C SER A 43 -13.74 -17.84 -6.33
N LYS A 44 -12.69 -18.47 -6.89
CA LYS A 44 -12.69 -19.04 -8.26
C LYS A 44 -13.70 -20.18 -8.45
N GLU A 45 -14.12 -20.82 -7.36
CA GLU A 45 -15.17 -21.86 -7.38
C GLU A 45 -16.56 -21.27 -7.63
N ASN A 46 -16.75 -19.96 -7.42
CA ASN A 46 -17.99 -19.25 -7.65
C ASN A 46 -17.75 -18.04 -8.59
N PRO A 47 -18.13 -18.13 -9.88
CA PRO A 47 -17.84 -17.10 -10.87
C PRO A 47 -18.26 -15.68 -10.43
N GLY A 48 -19.46 -15.53 -9.85
CA GLY A 48 -19.95 -14.21 -9.42
C GLY A 48 -19.14 -13.61 -8.26
N MET A 49 -18.66 -14.44 -7.34
CA MET A 49 -17.78 -13.98 -6.26
C MET A 49 -16.39 -13.64 -6.77
N HIS A 50 -15.86 -14.43 -7.71
CA HIS A 50 -14.55 -14.17 -8.31
C HIS A 50 -14.56 -12.88 -9.15
N ASP A 51 -15.62 -12.65 -9.92
CA ASP A 51 -15.78 -11.44 -10.73
C ASP A 51 -15.82 -10.19 -9.85
N LEU A 52 -16.59 -10.24 -8.75
CA LEU A 52 -16.62 -9.14 -7.78
C LEU A 52 -15.25 -8.92 -7.11
N ALA A 53 -14.59 -9.99 -6.67
CA ALA A 53 -13.27 -9.89 -6.06
C ALA A 53 -12.24 -9.29 -7.04
N SER A 54 -12.23 -9.77 -8.29
CA SER A 54 -11.36 -9.29 -9.36
C SER A 54 -11.64 -7.83 -9.70
N TYR A 55 -12.91 -7.44 -9.75
CA TYR A 55 -13.31 -6.04 -9.91
C TYR A 55 -12.74 -5.16 -8.78
N LEU A 56 -12.86 -5.58 -7.52
CA LEU A 56 -12.33 -4.83 -6.37
C LEU A 56 -10.79 -4.74 -6.40
N VAL A 57 -10.10 -5.82 -6.77
CA VAL A 57 -8.63 -5.82 -6.94
C VAL A 57 -8.20 -4.83 -8.01
N ASN A 58 -8.84 -4.86 -9.18
CA ASN A 58 -8.57 -3.92 -10.27
C ASN A 58 -8.93 -2.48 -9.91
N TRP A 59 -9.97 -2.27 -9.11
CA TRP A 59 -10.33 -0.95 -8.61
C TRP A 59 -9.26 -0.41 -7.65
N VAL A 60 -8.76 -1.22 -6.72
CA VAL A 60 -7.65 -0.83 -5.84
C VAL A 60 -6.39 -0.51 -6.65
N ALA A 61 -6.07 -1.30 -7.68
CA ALA A 61 -4.96 -1.01 -8.58
C ALA A 61 -5.14 0.34 -9.31
N GLY A 62 -6.35 0.62 -9.80
CA GLY A 62 -6.68 1.88 -10.47
C GLY A 62 -6.58 3.10 -9.55
N THR A 63 -7.04 2.98 -8.31
CA THR A 63 -6.88 4.08 -7.32
C THR A 63 -5.42 4.33 -6.97
N LYS A 64 -4.61 3.28 -6.84
CA LYS A 64 -3.15 3.40 -6.66
C LYS A 64 -2.49 4.08 -7.86
N LEU A 65 -2.91 3.76 -9.09
CA LEU A 65 -2.40 4.40 -10.31
C LEU A 65 -2.66 5.91 -10.32
N ILE A 66 -3.89 6.34 -9.99
CA ILE A 66 -4.23 7.77 -9.84
C ILE A 66 -3.35 8.42 -8.78
N PHE A 67 -3.21 7.76 -7.63
CA PHE A 67 -2.42 8.26 -6.52
C PHE A 67 -0.94 8.46 -6.88
N ILE A 68 -0.28 7.47 -7.51
CA ILE A 68 1.12 7.62 -7.92
C ILE A 68 1.28 8.63 -9.07
N GLY A 69 0.28 8.77 -9.95
CA GLY A 69 0.28 9.79 -11.00
C GLY A 69 0.28 11.20 -10.42
N LEU A 70 -0.63 11.46 -9.47
CA LEU A 70 -0.68 12.74 -8.74
C LEU A 70 0.60 13.00 -7.94
N LEU A 71 1.12 11.97 -7.25
CA LEU A 71 2.35 12.08 -6.47
C LEU A 71 3.58 12.37 -7.35
N THR A 72 3.62 11.80 -8.54
CA THR A 72 4.66 12.08 -9.54
C THR A 72 4.61 13.54 -9.99
N VAL A 73 3.43 14.08 -10.30
CA VAL A 73 3.28 15.51 -10.63
C VAL A 73 3.80 16.38 -9.49
N LEU A 74 3.38 16.11 -8.24
CA LEU A 74 3.85 16.85 -7.06
C LEU A 74 5.37 16.76 -6.89
N LEU A 75 5.98 15.61 -7.15
CA LEU A 75 7.43 15.44 -7.04
C LEU A 75 8.22 16.44 -7.92
N PHE A 76 7.69 16.72 -9.12
CA PHE A 76 8.31 17.63 -10.09
C PHE A 76 7.88 19.09 -9.93
N THR A 77 6.64 19.36 -9.54
CA THR A 77 6.08 20.72 -9.56
C THR A 77 5.98 21.39 -8.19
N ALA A 78 5.92 20.62 -7.11
CA ALA A 78 5.66 21.17 -5.78
C ALA A 78 6.92 21.78 -5.14
N ASP A 79 6.72 22.89 -4.43
CA ASP A 79 7.74 23.49 -3.58
C ASP A 79 8.00 22.64 -2.32
N ARG A 80 9.01 23.05 -1.53
CA ARG A 80 9.42 22.35 -0.32
C ARG A 80 8.28 22.19 0.70
N SER A 81 7.52 23.25 0.95
CA SER A 81 6.43 23.26 1.94
C SER A 81 5.29 22.36 1.50
N SER A 82 4.90 22.44 0.23
CA SER A 82 3.88 21.59 -0.37
C SER A 82 4.24 20.10 -0.29
N LEU A 83 5.51 19.75 -0.49
CA LEU A 83 5.99 18.37 -0.35
C LEU A 83 6.01 17.88 1.10
N LEU A 84 6.38 18.74 2.06
CA LEU A 84 6.33 18.41 3.49
C LEU A 84 4.90 18.12 3.94
N LEU A 85 3.93 18.96 3.52
CA LEU A 85 2.52 18.73 3.78
C LEU A 85 2.02 17.44 3.12
N THR A 86 2.42 17.19 1.87
CA THR A 86 2.08 15.95 1.16
C THR A 86 2.57 14.72 1.94
N ALA A 87 3.82 14.71 2.39
CA ALA A 87 4.37 13.62 3.20
C ALA A 87 3.62 13.44 4.52
N GLY A 88 3.22 14.54 5.17
CA GLY A 88 2.40 14.50 6.39
C GLY A 88 1.04 13.86 6.15
N VAL A 89 0.34 14.26 5.09
CA VAL A 89 -0.94 13.68 4.68
C VAL A 89 -0.77 12.19 4.33
N MET A 90 0.30 11.82 3.64
CA MET A 90 0.60 10.41 3.34
C MET A 90 0.79 9.59 4.62
N ALA A 91 1.58 10.06 5.59
CA ALA A 91 1.78 9.36 6.85
C ALA A 91 0.46 9.16 7.62
N LEU A 92 -0.39 10.20 7.67
CA LEU A 92 -1.72 10.13 8.29
C LEU A 92 -2.66 9.17 7.56
N ALA A 93 -2.71 9.24 6.23
CA ALA A 93 -3.55 8.37 5.41
C ALA A 93 -3.11 6.90 5.51
N ILE A 94 -1.81 6.61 5.50
CA ILE A 94 -1.29 5.26 5.72
C ILE A 94 -1.64 4.78 7.13
N SER A 95 -1.61 5.65 8.14
CA SER A 95 -1.97 5.31 9.52
C SER A 95 -3.43 4.84 9.65
N SER A 96 -4.33 5.24 8.76
CA SER A 96 -5.72 4.77 8.77
C SER A 96 -5.85 3.25 8.54
N PHE A 97 -4.80 2.61 8.01
CA PHE A 97 -4.69 1.14 7.95
C PHE A 97 -4.97 0.50 9.31
N PHE A 98 -4.42 1.06 10.40
CA PHE A 98 -4.56 0.49 11.74
C PHE A 98 -5.97 0.60 12.31
N TRP A 99 -6.83 1.44 11.74
CA TRP A 99 -8.21 1.58 12.19
C TRP A 99 -9.11 0.48 11.61
N ARG A 100 -9.19 0.34 10.28
CA ARG A 100 -10.16 -0.59 9.66
C ARG A 100 -9.52 -1.83 9.04
N LEU A 101 -8.38 -1.69 8.37
CA LEU A 101 -7.78 -2.78 7.62
C LEU A 101 -7.01 -3.75 8.52
N TYR A 102 -6.26 -3.23 9.50
CA TYR A 102 -5.46 -4.05 10.40
C TYR A 102 -6.31 -5.01 11.27
N PRO A 103 -7.44 -4.59 11.88
CA PRO A 103 -8.31 -5.52 12.58
C PRO A 103 -8.87 -6.62 11.68
N LEU A 104 -9.26 -6.29 10.44
CA LEU A 104 -9.80 -7.24 9.48
C LEU A 104 -8.76 -8.29 9.05
N ILE A 105 -7.55 -7.86 8.68
CA ILE A 105 -6.51 -8.80 8.29
C ILE A 105 -6.04 -9.67 9.46
N ARG A 106 -6.01 -9.12 10.68
CA ARG A 106 -5.72 -9.89 11.89
C ARG A 106 -6.81 -10.93 12.18
N LYS A 107 -8.08 -10.63 11.88
CA LYS A 107 -9.17 -11.62 11.98
C LYS A 107 -8.97 -12.75 10.97
N MET A 108 -8.75 -12.42 9.69
CA MET A 108 -8.52 -13.41 8.63
C MET A 108 -7.30 -14.29 8.89
N ASP A 109 -6.21 -13.72 9.40
CA ASP A 109 -5.00 -14.45 9.77
C ASP A 109 -5.25 -15.43 10.92
N ARG A 110 -5.99 -15.01 11.97
CA ARG A 110 -6.39 -15.91 13.08
C ARG A 110 -7.30 -17.05 12.63
N GLU A 111 -8.15 -16.81 11.64
CA GLU A 111 -9.04 -17.80 11.04
C GLU A 111 -8.31 -18.75 10.06
N GLY A 112 -6.99 -18.59 9.90
CA GLY A 112 -6.19 -19.41 8.98
C GLY A 112 -6.52 -19.18 7.51
N MET A 113 -7.04 -18.00 7.17
CA MET A 113 -7.42 -17.60 5.81
C MET A 113 -6.27 -16.91 5.05
N ILE A 114 -5.09 -16.78 5.66
CA ILE A 114 -3.91 -16.15 5.07
C ILE A 114 -2.69 -17.06 5.23
N GLU A 115 -1.83 -17.11 4.22
CA GLU A 115 -0.58 -17.86 4.23
C GLU A 115 0.61 -16.97 3.82
N PRO A 116 1.75 -16.99 4.55
CA PRO A 116 2.05 -17.79 5.75
C PRO A 116 1.32 -17.28 7.01
N PRO A 117 1.23 -18.09 8.09
CA PRO A 117 0.60 -17.66 9.33
C PRO A 117 1.37 -16.49 9.96
N ASN A 118 0.66 -15.62 10.69
CA ASN A 118 1.17 -14.37 11.26
C ASN A 118 1.50 -13.28 10.21
N TYR A 119 1.03 -13.43 8.97
CA TYR A 119 1.21 -12.42 7.92
C TYR A 119 0.68 -11.03 8.36
N SER A 120 -0.39 -10.98 9.15
CA SER A 120 -0.93 -9.72 9.67
C SER A 120 0.11 -8.93 10.48
N LYS A 121 0.97 -9.61 11.26
CA LYS A 121 2.05 -8.96 12.03
C LYS A 121 3.13 -8.41 11.09
N THR A 122 3.56 -9.20 10.11
CA THR A 122 4.56 -8.78 9.12
C THR A 122 4.08 -7.55 8.36
N LEU A 123 2.84 -7.57 7.88
CA LEU A 123 2.22 -6.42 7.21
C LEU A 123 2.12 -5.21 8.15
N GLY A 124 1.70 -5.41 9.39
CA GLY A 124 1.63 -4.34 10.40
C GLY A 124 2.97 -3.64 10.62
N TRP A 125 4.05 -4.41 10.78
CA TRP A 125 5.41 -3.87 10.90
C TRP A 125 5.88 -3.15 9.64
N MET A 126 5.56 -3.69 8.45
CA MET A 126 5.90 -3.04 7.18
C MET A 126 5.21 -1.68 7.04
N ILE A 127 3.90 -1.60 7.33
CA ILE A 127 3.14 -0.35 7.27
C ILE A 127 3.65 0.66 8.31
N MET A 128 3.95 0.21 9.53
CA MET A 128 4.57 1.05 10.55
C MET A 128 5.93 1.58 10.10
N GLY A 129 6.74 0.75 9.43
CA GLY A 129 8.01 1.13 8.83
C GLY A 129 7.86 2.23 7.78
N PHE A 130 6.86 2.14 6.90
CA PHE A 130 6.56 3.21 5.93
C PHE A 130 6.18 4.53 6.61
N ILE A 131 5.32 4.48 7.63
CA ILE A 131 4.95 5.69 8.39
C ILE A 131 6.18 6.31 9.05
N ALA A 132 7.00 5.49 9.73
CA ALA A 132 8.23 5.94 10.36
C ALA A 132 9.22 6.54 9.35
N LEU A 133 9.34 5.95 8.15
CA LEU A 133 10.17 6.47 7.07
C LEU A 133 9.71 7.85 6.59
N PHE A 134 8.40 8.05 6.39
CA PHE A 134 7.85 9.36 6.03
C PHE A 134 8.06 10.40 7.13
N VAL A 135 7.81 10.04 8.40
CA VAL A 135 8.05 10.93 9.55
C VAL A 135 9.53 11.31 9.64
N ALA A 136 10.44 10.34 9.52
CA ALA A 136 11.87 10.60 9.52
C ALA A 136 12.29 11.51 8.36
N ALA A 137 11.77 11.29 7.16
CA ALA A 137 12.05 12.14 6.00
C ALA A 137 11.59 13.58 6.20
N ILE A 138 10.42 13.79 6.82
CA ILE A 138 9.92 15.11 7.19
C ILE A 138 10.88 15.78 8.18
N LEU A 139 11.22 15.11 9.29
CA LEU A 139 12.11 15.64 10.32
C LEU A 139 13.50 15.99 9.76
N LEU A 140 14.10 15.08 8.99
CA LEU A 140 15.39 15.30 8.35
C LEU A 140 15.35 16.42 7.32
N THR A 141 14.23 16.58 6.60
CA THR A 141 14.06 17.68 5.66
C THR A 141 13.86 19.01 6.38
N LEU A 142 13.24 19.05 7.56
CA LEU A 142 13.07 20.28 8.35
C LEU A 142 14.37 20.74 9.02
N CYS A 143 15.21 19.80 9.44
CA CYS A 143 16.49 20.07 10.10
C CYS A 143 17.67 20.33 9.13
N ALA A 144 17.45 20.17 7.82
CA ALA A 144 18.46 20.34 6.75
C ALA A 144 18.20 21.58 5.88
#